data_AF-S4RW93-F1
#
_entry.id   AF-S4RW93-F1
#
_cell.length_a   1.000
_cell.length_b   1.000
_cell.length_c   1.000
_cell.angle_alpha   90.00
_cell.angle_beta   90.00
_cell.angle_gamma   90.00
#
_symmetry.space_group_name_H-M   'P 1'
#
loop_
_entity.id
_entity.type
_entity.pdbx_description
1 polymer ?
#
loop_
_entity_poly.entity_id
_entity_poly.type
_entity_poly.pdbx_seq_one_letter_code
_entity_poly.pdbx_strand_id
1 'polypeptide(L)'
;GQMLEIDYLEQFGMSGFTESDLRKQSLFVKFDPLLADDPKALPRPVTKRRQNDRFALPQGSHNVGLLSSAHAGYLQSINGNKPARLQQFFSTMCVSHNAASQLTWQCLERVASTPAALDGDTIVEVLKYSQRDMDTALKAARDKNVTVDQEATVWKEKCREAEEKLEAMRKLLKEYEVAMAQMMDDEQRGKAAFERTVQQLTSEKDQALADLNSVEKSLSELFKRYEKMKKVMEGFKQNEEVLKKYAHDAQIRLKKEEQKYQALKAHAEEKINKANEDIAHVRNKARTECLALDASLRKEQMKVQSLEVSLKQKIHDKEELTRICDELISKMGKS
;
A
#
# COMPACT_ATOMS: atom_id res chain seq x y z
N GLY A 1 -35.50 9.50 -14.09
CA GLY A 1 -36.32 8.99 -13.00
C GLY A 1 -35.89 7.60 -12.58
N GLN A 2 -34.74 7.46 -11.93
CA GLN A 2 -34.30 6.20 -11.30
C GLN A 2 -33.78 6.41 -9.87
N MET A 3 -33.74 7.67 -9.39
CA MET A 3 -33.22 8.00 -8.05
C MET A 3 -34.31 8.00 -6.97
N LEU A 4 -35.59 8.08 -7.36
CA LEU A 4 -36.72 8.10 -6.43
C LEU A 4 -37.15 6.70 -5.96
N GLU A 5 -36.75 5.64 -6.68
CA GLU A 5 -37.18 4.27 -6.40
C GLU A 5 -36.32 3.59 -5.32
N ILE A 6 -35.04 3.98 -5.21
CA ILE A 6 -34.11 3.42 -4.23
C ILE A 6 -34.40 3.99 -2.83
N ASP A 7 -34.71 5.28 -2.73
CA ASP A 7 -35.10 5.94 -1.46
C ASP A 7 -36.40 5.36 -0.88
N TYR A 8 -37.33 4.91 -1.74
CA TYR A 8 -38.58 4.30 -1.29
C TYR A 8 -38.35 2.91 -0.67
N LEU A 9 -37.43 2.12 -1.22
CA LEU A 9 -37.05 0.83 -0.63
C LEU A 9 -36.23 0.99 0.65
N GLU A 10 -35.44 2.05 0.78
CA GLU A 10 -34.63 2.31 1.97
C GLU A 10 -35.48 2.85 3.14
N GLN A 11 -36.49 3.68 2.87
CA GLN A 11 -37.42 4.19 3.88
C GLN A 11 -38.35 3.13 4.49
N PHE A 12 -38.81 2.16 3.70
CA PHE A 12 -39.76 1.14 4.17
C PHE A 12 -39.10 -0.21 4.52
N GLY A 13 -37.82 -0.40 4.19
CA GLY A 13 -37.10 -1.66 4.43
C GLY A 13 -36.47 -1.82 5.83
N MET A 14 -36.42 -0.78 6.66
CA MET A 14 -35.55 -0.76 7.86
C MET A 14 -36.25 -0.57 9.21
N SER A 15 -37.58 -0.46 9.31
CA SER A 15 -38.23 -0.28 10.62
C SER A 15 -39.36 -1.27 10.88
N GLY A 16 -39.06 -2.29 11.71
CA GLY A 16 -40.03 -2.88 12.62
C GLY A 16 -40.69 -4.20 12.22
N PHE A 17 -40.26 -4.87 11.15
CA PHE A 17 -40.86 -6.14 10.77
C PHE A 17 -40.21 -7.30 11.53
N THR A 18 -40.92 -7.87 12.51
CA THR A 18 -40.46 -9.10 13.16
C THR A 18 -40.77 -10.28 12.24
N GLU A 19 -39.81 -11.19 12.05
CA GLU A 19 -39.96 -12.43 11.26
C GLU A 19 -41.21 -13.26 11.64
N SER A 20 -41.69 -13.06 12.88
CA SER A 20 -42.92 -13.62 13.45
C SER A 20 -44.21 -13.16 12.77
N ASP A 21 -44.24 -11.96 12.18
CA ASP A 21 -45.46 -11.37 11.60
C ASP A 21 -45.74 -11.89 10.18
N LEU A 22 -44.69 -12.22 9.41
CA LEU A 22 -44.80 -12.85 8.08
C LEU A 22 -45.38 -14.26 8.20
N ARG A 23 -44.99 -15.00 9.24
CA ARG A 23 -45.52 -16.34 9.51
C ARG A 23 -47.02 -16.31 9.82
N LYS A 24 -47.51 -15.26 10.50
CA LYS A 24 -48.93 -15.10 10.84
C LYS A 24 -49.79 -14.53 9.71
N GLN A 25 -49.18 -13.84 8.75
CA GLN A 25 -49.87 -13.31 7.56
C GLN A 25 -49.75 -14.21 6.32
N SER A 26 -48.89 -15.24 6.36
CA SER A 26 -48.79 -16.22 5.28
C SER A 26 -50.11 -16.96 5.10
N LEU A 27 -50.64 -16.93 3.88
CA LEU A 27 -51.86 -17.67 3.48
C LEU A 27 -51.76 -19.17 3.82
N PHE A 28 -50.54 -19.71 3.94
CA PHE A 28 -50.29 -21.10 4.32
C PHE A 28 -50.79 -21.47 5.73
N VAL A 29 -50.83 -20.52 6.68
CA VAL A 29 -51.30 -20.79 8.05
C VAL A 29 -52.83 -20.79 8.15
N LYS A 30 -53.54 -20.11 7.23
CA LYS A 30 -55.01 -20.10 7.20
C LYS A 30 -55.64 -21.38 6.66
N PHE A 31 -54.85 -22.24 6.00
CA PHE A 31 -55.35 -23.43 5.29
C PHE A 31 -54.68 -24.74 5.76
N ASP A 32 -53.97 -24.74 6.89
CA ASP A 32 -53.41 -25.96 7.49
C ASP A 32 -54.32 -26.44 8.64
N PRO A 33 -55.11 -27.51 8.46
CA PRO A 33 -56.03 -28.03 9.48
C PRO A 33 -55.32 -28.59 10.72
N LEU A 34 -54.01 -28.83 10.66
CA LEU A 34 -53.22 -29.40 11.76
C LEU A 34 -52.63 -28.35 12.70
N LEU A 35 -52.79 -27.06 12.40
CA LEU A 35 -52.29 -25.95 13.21
C LEU A 35 -53.41 -25.17 13.92
N ALA A 36 -54.66 -25.63 13.81
CA ALA A 36 -55.83 -24.93 14.34
C ALA A 36 -55.96 -24.98 15.87
N ASP A 37 -55.35 -25.98 16.53
CA ASP A 37 -55.51 -26.20 17.97
C ASP A 37 -54.16 -26.44 18.65
N ASP A 38 -53.67 -25.48 19.45
CA ASP A 38 -53.14 -25.76 20.80
C ASP A 38 -52.80 -24.47 21.60
N PRO A 39 -52.72 -24.53 22.96
CA PRO A 39 -53.38 -23.59 23.84
C PRO A 39 -52.41 -22.70 24.62
N LYS A 40 -52.98 -21.81 25.42
CA LYS A 40 -52.34 -20.84 26.31
C LYS A 40 -51.15 -21.39 27.15
N ALA A 41 -50.21 -20.45 27.37
CA ALA A 41 -49.35 -20.23 28.55
C ALA A 41 -47.89 -20.73 28.49
N LEU A 42 -46.91 -19.79 28.51
CA LEU A 42 -46.17 -19.33 29.71
C LEU A 42 -45.08 -18.30 29.32
N PRO A 43 -44.62 -17.42 30.23
CA PRO A 43 -43.76 -16.27 29.90
C PRO A 43 -42.27 -16.47 30.20
N ARG A 44 -41.44 -15.59 29.59
CA ARG A 44 -40.03 -15.17 29.89
C ARG A 44 -38.94 -15.72 28.92
N PRO A 45 -37.75 -15.09 28.84
CA PRO A 45 -37.26 -13.86 29.48
C PRO A 45 -36.78 -12.76 28.50
N VAL A 46 -36.78 -11.52 29.00
CA VAL A 46 -36.16 -10.33 28.38
C VAL A 46 -34.64 -10.45 28.47
N THR A 47 -33.96 -10.62 27.34
CA THR A 47 -32.52 -10.33 27.21
C THR A 47 -32.33 -8.96 26.57
N LYS A 48 -31.74 -8.06 27.36
CA LYS A 48 -31.38 -6.70 26.98
C LYS A 48 -30.51 -6.70 25.73
N ARG A 49 -31.02 -6.13 24.64
CA ARG A 49 -30.26 -5.72 23.47
C ARG A 49 -29.42 -4.51 23.87
N ARG A 50 -28.10 -4.69 23.98
CA ARG A 50 -27.15 -3.55 24.09
C ARG A 50 -27.18 -2.79 22.76
N GLN A 51 -27.53 -1.52 22.83
CA GLN A 51 -27.40 -0.55 21.75
C GLN A 51 -25.93 -0.46 21.34
N ASN A 52 -25.68 -0.54 20.03
CA ASN A 52 -24.44 -0.08 19.43
C ASN A 52 -24.47 1.45 19.41
N ASP A 53 -23.71 2.06 20.30
CA ASP A 53 -23.39 3.48 20.21
C ASP A 53 -22.43 3.73 19.06
N ARG A 54 -22.81 4.74 18.27
CA ARG A 54 -22.00 5.42 17.26
C ARG A 54 -20.72 5.94 17.94
N PHE A 55 -19.55 5.52 17.47
CA PHE A 55 -18.31 6.18 17.84
C PHE A 55 -17.99 7.32 16.86
N ALA A 56 -18.21 8.53 17.36
CA ALA A 56 -17.63 9.76 16.85
C ALA A 56 -16.11 9.78 17.10
N LEU A 57 -15.36 10.40 16.18
CA LEU A 57 -13.98 10.82 16.38
C LEU A 57 -13.87 11.76 17.59
N PRO A 58 -12.75 11.70 18.31
CA PRO A 58 -12.09 12.92 18.75
C PRO A 58 -10.66 13.02 18.22
N GLN A 59 -10.34 14.24 17.80
CA GLN A 59 -8.99 14.70 17.53
C GLN A 59 -8.14 14.70 18.81
N GLY A 60 -6.84 14.47 18.62
CA GLY A 60 -5.82 15.33 19.22
C GLY A 60 -5.24 14.93 20.57
N SER A 61 -3.90 14.88 20.56
CA SER A 61 -2.98 15.07 21.68
C SER A 61 -2.56 13.82 22.48
N HIS A 62 -1.45 13.23 22.05
CA HIS A 62 -0.51 12.60 22.95
C HIS A 62 0.90 13.14 22.71
N ASN A 63 1.35 13.91 23.69
CA ASN A 63 2.75 14.01 24.09
C ASN A 63 3.26 12.59 24.40
N VAL A 64 4.36 12.18 23.77
CA VAL A 64 5.21 11.10 24.30
C VAL A 64 6.65 11.57 24.15
N GLY A 65 7.29 11.75 25.31
CA GLY A 65 8.63 12.26 25.44
C GLY A 65 9.71 11.22 25.12
N LEU A 66 10.88 11.79 24.82
CA LEU A 66 12.24 11.31 25.03
C LEU A 66 12.47 9.80 24.90
N LEU A 67 13.12 9.44 23.79
CA LEU A 67 14.20 8.44 23.80
C LEU A 67 15.48 9.12 23.34
N SER A 68 16.30 9.42 24.35
CA SER A 68 17.73 9.69 24.21
C SER A 68 18.42 8.38 23.80
N SER A 69 19.16 8.41 22.70
CA SER A 69 20.23 7.45 22.47
C SER A 69 21.39 8.16 21.79
N ALA A 70 22.39 8.44 22.62
CA ALA A 70 23.70 8.91 22.24
C ALA A 70 24.42 7.82 21.44
N HIS A 71 24.81 8.11 20.20
CA HIS A 71 25.93 7.45 19.52
C HIS A 71 26.50 8.43 18.48
N ALA A 72 27.40 9.30 18.92
CA ALA A 72 28.36 9.98 18.05
C ALA A 72 29.75 9.48 18.44
N GLY A 73 30.15 8.39 17.80
CA GLY A 73 31.53 7.93 17.79
C GLY A 73 32.41 8.94 17.07
N TYR A 74 33.31 9.54 17.84
CA TYR A 74 34.75 9.47 17.57
C TYR A 74 35.18 9.66 16.10
N LEU A 75 35.34 10.92 15.68
CA LEU A 75 36.47 11.27 14.81
C LEU A 75 37.31 12.34 15.50
N GLN A 76 38.42 11.81 15.99
CA GLN A 76 39.61 12.41 16.53
C GLN A 76 39.97 13.73 15.84
N SER A 77 39.97 14.80 16.64
CA SER A 77 40.68 16.05 16.32
C SER A 77 42.16 15.73 16.19
N ILE A 78 42.68 15.80 14.96
CA ILE A 78 44.11 15.77 14.66
C ILE A 78 44.49 17.18 14.18
N ASN A 79 45.31 17.82 15.01
CA ASN A 79 46.13 19.01 14.80
C ASN A 79 46.26 19.53 13.36
N GLY A 80 46.01 20.83 13.22
CA GLY A 80 46.50 21.68 12.12
C GLY A 80 46.70 23.10 12.64
N ASN A 81 47.96 23.47 12.86
CA ASN A 81 48.44 24.72 13.45
C ASN A 81 47.68 25.99 13.03
N LYS A 82 47.30 26.80 14.02
CA LYS A 82 46.97 28.22 13.84
C LYS A 82 48.22 28.95 13.34
N PRO A 83 48.20 29.73 12.23
CA PRO A 83 49.29 30.65 11.93
C PRO A 83 49.02 31.99 12.63
N ALA A 84 48.92 31.99 13.96
CA ALA A 84 48.93 33.25 14.73
C ALA A 84 50.28 34.00 14.56
N ARG A 85 51.31 33.32 14.05
CA ARG A 85 52.66 33.86 13.84
C ARG A 85 52.78 34.73 12.59
N LEU A 86 51.99 34.50 11.53
CA LEU A 86 52.05 35.33 10.31
C LEU A 86 51.31 36.66 10.48
N GLN A 87 50.16 36.66 11.17
CA GLN A 87 49.43 37.90 11.47
C GLN A 87 50.25 38.86 12.35
N GLN A 88 51.08 38.31 13.26
CA GLN A 88 52.00 39.09 14.09
C GLN A 88 53.22 39.60 13.31
N PHE A 89 53.69 38.86 12.29
CA PHE A 89 54.77 39.30 11.40
C PHE A 89 54.34 40.47 10.50
N PHE A 90 53.12 40.47 9.97
CA PHE A 90 52.63 41.57 9.11
C PHE A 90 52.28 42.84 9.88
N SER A 91 51.74 42.73 11.10
CA SER A 91 51.49 43.91 11.96
C SER A 91 52.79 44.64 12.35
N THR A 92 53.90 43.90 12.49
CA THR A 92 55.20 44.47 12.88
C THR A 92 55.91 45.19 11.72
N MET A 93 55.68 44.81 10.47
CA MET A 93 56.32 45.46 9.31
C MET A 93 55.55 46.69 8.79
N CYS A 94 54.27 46.86 9.11
CA CYS A 94 53.49 48.04 8.70
C CYS A 94 53.71 49.30 9.57
N VAL A 95 54.52 49.24 10.63
CA VAL A 95 54.82 50.41 11.49
C VAL A 95 56.11 51.15 11.08
N SER A 96 56.88 50.67 10.10
CA SER A 96 58.14 51.35 9.70
C SER A 96 58.12 52.13 8.37
N HIS A 97 56.98 52.25 7.69
CA HIS A 97 56.88 53.05 6.45
C HIS A 97 56.18 54.41 6.63
N ASN A 98 56.31 55.03 7.81
CA ASN A 98 55.88 56.43 8.01
C ASN A 98 56.81 57.27 8.91
N ALA A 99 58.06 56.83 9.15
CA ALA A 99 59.05 57.55 9.95
C ALA A 99 60.38 57.80 9.21
N ALA A 100 60.49 57.44 7.93
CA ALA A 100 61.72 57.60 7.13
C ALA A 100 61.48 58.39 5.82
N SER A 101 60.60 59.41 5.87
CA SER A 101 60.42 60.41 4.80
C SER A 101 60.48 61.86 5.30
N GLN A 102 61.10 62.08 6.46
CA GLN A 102 61.56 63.39 6.90
C GLN A 102 62.98 63.19 7.43
N LEU A 103 63.95 63.94 6.89
CA LEU A 103 65.41 63.96 7.20
C LEU A 103 66.39 63.40 6.14
N THR A 104 66.04 63.38 4.86
CA THR A 104 67.05 63.41 3.79
C THR A 104 66.62 64.34 2.67
N TRP A 105 67.02 65.61 2.76
CA TRP A 105 67.34 66.54 1.64
C TRP A 105 67.72 67.94 2.18
N GLN A 106 68.61 68.01 3.16
CA GLN A 106 69.15 69.29 3.63
C GLN A 106 70.68 69.23 3.68
N CYS A 107 71.29 68.96 2.53
CA CYS A 107 72.69 69.20 2.21
C CYS A 107 72.86 68.87 0.72
N LEU A 108 72.86 69.90 -0.14
CA LEU A 108 73.70 70.06 -1.34
C LEU A 108 72.99 70.91 -2.42
N GLU A 109 73.04 72.23 -2.26
CA GLU A 109 73.03 73.19 -3.39
C GLU A 109 73.73 74.47 -2.90
N ARG A 110 75.07 74.49 -2.95
CA ARG A 110 75.89 75.04 -4.03
C ARG A 110 75.76 76.57 -4.18
N VAL A 111 76.67 77.25 -3.46
CA VAL A 111 77.56 78.33 -3.93
C VAL A 111 77.32 78.79 -5.38
N ALA A 112 76.89 80.05 -5.54
CA ALA A 112 77.56 81.08 -6.36
C ALA A 112 76.69 82.35 -6.49
N SER A 113 77.13 83.47 -5.91
CA SER A 113 77.22 84.80 -6.56
C SER A 113 77.64 85.91 -5.58
N THR A 114 78.92 86.26 -5.76
CA THR A 114 79.76 87.46 -5.53
C THR A 114 79.17 88.88 -5.25
N PRO A 115 80.03 89.86 -4.85
CA PRO A 115 79.82 90.82 -3.75
C PRO A 115 79.79 92.32 -4.15
N ALA A 116 79.46 93.18 -3.18
CA ALA A 116 79.86 94.61 -3.06
C ALA A 116 79.48 95.05 -1.61
N ALA A 117 80.19 95.88 -0.85
CA ALA A 117 81.23 96.88 -1.09
C ALA A 117 82.11 96.98 0.18
N LEU A 118 83.43 97.02 0.03
CA LEU A 118 84.31 98.18 0.30
C LEU A 118 84.18 98.79 1.70
N ASP A 119 85.17 98.51 2.55
CA ASP A 119 85.80 99.57 3.35
C ASP A 119 87.32 99.30 3.45
N GLY A 120 88.10 100.37 3.33
CA GLY A 120 89.51 100.35 2.98
C GLY A 120 90.51 100.32 4.15
N ASP A 121 91.76 100.15 3.72
CA ASP A 121 93.04 100.34 4.43
C ASP A 121 93.46 99.31 5.49
N THR A 122 94.45 98.47 5.14
CA THR A 122 95.79 98.44 5.78
C THR A 122 96.76 97.52 4.99
N ILE A 123 97.52 98.15 4.10
CA ILE A 123 98.93 97.96 3.70
C ILE A 123 99.66 96.65 4.10
N VAL A 124 100.00 95.87 3.05
CA VAL A 124 101.27 95.16 2.75
C VAL A 124 101.88 94.25 3.84
N GLU A 125 101.78 92.93 3.64
CA GLU A 125 102.86 92.01 4.01
C GLU A 125 103.15 91.00 2.88
N VAL A 126 104.43 90.85 2.62
CA VAL A 126 105.04 90.43 1.36
C VAL A 126 104.93 88.92 1.10
N LEU A 127 104.39 88.59 -0.07
CA LEU A 127 104.52 87.30 -0.76
C LEU A 127 105.99 86.82 -0.81
N LYS A 128 106.30 85.76 -0.07
CA LYS A 128 107.42 84.84 -0.35
C LYS A 128 106.99 83.38 -0.15
N TYR A 129 106.04 82.92 -0.95
CA TYR A 129 105.93 81.50 -1.30
C TYR A 129 106.76 81.28 -2.57
N SER A 130 107.78 80.41 -2.52
CA SER A 130 108.59 80.07 -3.70
C SER A 130 107.70 79.39 -4.75
N GLN A 131 107.92 79.65 -6.05
CA GLN A 131 107.15 79.05 -7.14
C GLN A 131 107.12 77.51 -7.07
N ARG A 132 108.17 76.89 -6.51
CA ARG A 132 108.20 75.46 -6.18
C ARG A 132 107.17 75.03 -5.13
N ASP A 133 106.91 75.85 -4.12
CA ASP A 133 105.96 75.53 -3.06
C ASP A 133 104.52 75.66 -3.56
N MET A 134 104.25 76.64 -4.43
CA MET A 134 102.97 76.72 -5.16
C MET A 134 102.77 75.53 -6.10
N ASP A 135 103.78 75.13 -6.87
CA ASP A 135 103.69 73.98 -7.77
C ASP A 135 103.56 72.64 -6.99
N THR A 136 104.21 72.52 -5.84
CA THR A 136 104.08 71.37 -4.94
C THR A 136 102.71 71.32 -4.28
N ALA A 137 102.17 72.47 -3.85
CA ALA A 137 100.80 72.57 -3.34
C ALA A 137 99.75 72.28 -4.41
N LEU A 138 99.96 72.75 -5.65
CA LEU A 138 99.09 72.45 -6.80
C LEU A 138 99.13 70.97 -7.18
N LYS A 139 100.32 70.33 -7.16
CA LYS A 139 100.44 68.89 -7.41
C LYS A 139 99.81 68.07 -6.29
N ALA A 140 100.05 68.42 -5.03
CA ALA A 140 99.39 67.79 -3.89
C ALA A 140 97.87 67.99 -3.89
N ALA A 141 97.38 69.14 -4.34
CA ALA A 141 95.95 69.39 -4.52
C ALA A 141 95.37 68.56 -5.68
N ARG A 142 96.09 68.42 -6.80
CA ARG A 142 95.70 67.56 -7.93
C ARG A 142 95.69 66.08 -7.54
N ASP A 143 96.73 65.60 -6.86
CA ASP A 143 96.81 64.21 -6.41
C ASP A 143 95.69 63.91 -5.39
N LYS A 144 95.39 64.84 -4.47
CA LYS A 144 94.22 64.75 -3.57
C LYS A 144 92.89 64.78 -4.33
N ASN A 145 92.77 65.58 -5.39
CA ASN A 145 91.58 65.62 -6.23
C ASN A 145 91.37 64.27 -6.94
N VAL A 146 92.45 63.68 -7.48
CA VAL A 146 92.44 62.36 -8.10
C VAL A 146 92.10 61.26 -7.09
N THR A 147 92.62 61.29 -5.87
CA THR A 147 92.25 60.30 -4.84
C THR A 147 90.80 60.46 -4.39
N VAL A 148 90.33 61.70 -4.21
CA VAL A 148 88.91 61.97 -3.89
C VAL A 148 87.99 61.53 -5.03
N ASP A 149 88.40 61.71 -6.29
CA ASP A 149 87.66 61.23 -7.46
C ASP A 149 87.64 59.70 -7.52
N GLN A 150 88.75 59.03 -7.25
CA GLN A 150 88.81 57.56 -7.16
C GLN A 150 87.91 57.05 -6.03
N GLU A 151 87.97 57.64 -4.85
CA GLU A 151 87.08 57.30 -3.74
C GLU A 151 85.61 57.55 -4.07
N ALA A 152 85.28 58.68 -4.73
CA ALA A 152 83.94 58.97 -5.19
C ALA A 152 83.43 57.95 -6.21
N THR A 153 84.29 57.45 -7.12
CA THR A 153 83.89 56.38 -8.06
C THR A 153 83.63 55.05 -7.35
N VAL A 154 84.46 54.68 -6.36
CA VAL A 154 84.25 53.47 -5.55
C VAL A 154 82.97 53.57 -4.73
N TRP A 155 82.68 54.73 -4.12
CA TRP A 155 81.43 54.94 -3.38
C TRP A 155 80.21 54.93 -4.30
N LYS A 156 80.29 55.53 -5.49
CA LYS A 156 79.23 55.44 -6.51
C LYS A 156 78.93 53.99 -6.88
N GLU A 157 79.96 53.18 -7.09
CA GLU A 157 79.80 51.77 -7.43
C GLU A 157 79.18 50.97 -6.27
N LYS A 158 79.60 51.22 -5.02
CA LYS A 158 78.97 50.61 -3.84
C LYS A 158 77.51 51.01 -3.67
N CYS A 159 77.17 52.27 -3.92
CA CYS A 159 75.78 52.73 -3.92
C CYS A 159 74.97 52.02 -5.01
N ARG A 160 75.54 51.89 -6.22
CA ARG A 160 74.94 51.18 -7.35
C ARG A 160 74.66 49.70 -7.02
N GLU A 161 75.62 48.98 -6.45
CA GLU A 161 75.44 47.59 -6.02
C GLU A 161 74.36 47.44 -4.92
N ALA A 162 74.29 48.40 -3.98
CA ALA A 162 73.28 48.39 -2.93
C ALA A 162 71.87 48.63 -3.50
N GLU A 163 71.74 49.53 -4.48
CA GLU A 163 70.48 49.78 -5.19
C GLU A 163 70.02 48.55 -5.97
N GLU A 164 70.92 47.85 -6.67
CA GLU A 164 70.62 46.59 -7.37
C GLU A 164 70.12 45.50 -6.41
N LYS A 165 70.76 45.35 -5.24
CA LYS A 165 70.35 44.40 -4.20
C LYS A 165 68.99 44.75 -3.60
N LEU A 166 68.74 46.03 -3.31
CA LEU A 166 67.44 46.49 -2.83
C LEU A 166 66.34 46.24 -3.86
N GLU A 167 66.62 46.46 -5.15
CA GLU A 167 65.65 46.21 -6.20
C GLU A 167 65.36 44.71 -6.39
N ALA A 168 66.39 43.85 -6.29
CA ALA A 168 66.20 42.40 -6.25
C ALA A 168 65.33 41.96 -5.06
N MET A 169 65.57 42.51 -3.87
CA MET A 169 64.77 42.23 -2.68
C MET A 169 63.33 42.74 -2.81
N ARG A 170 63.10 43.90 -3.42
CA ARG A 170 61.75 44.40 -3.71
C ARG A 170 60.99 43.47 -4.65
N LYS A 171 61.64 42.94 -5.70
CA LYS A 171 61.03 41.96 -6.60
C LYS A 171 60.64 40.68 -5.85
N LEU A 172 61.55 40.15 -5.05
CA LEU A 172 61.30 38.97 -4.24
C LEU A 172 60.13 39.17 -3.25
N LEU A 173 60.07 40.32 -2.57
CA LEU A 173 58.95 40.65 -1.67
C LEU A 173 57.60 40.73 -2.41
N LYS A 174 57.56 41.31 -3.60
CA LYS A 174 56.35 41.33 -4.44
C LYS A 174 55.91 39.93 -4.83
N GLU A 175 56.85 39.06 -5.21
CA GLU A 175 56.55 37.66 -5.53
C GLU A 175 55.99 36.90 -4.31
N TYR A 176 56.57 37.12 -3.12
CA TYR A 176 56.03 36.56 -1.87
C TYR A 176 54.64 37.10 -1.53
N GLU A 177 54.40 38.40 -1.70
CA GLU A 177 53.09 39.01 -1.46
C GLU A 177 52.02 38.36 -2.35
N VAL A 178 52.31 38.18 -3.64
CA VAL A 178 51.43 37.48 -4.57
C VAL A 178 51.22 36.03 -4.15
N ALA A 179 52.29 35.31 -3.78
CA ALA A 179 52.18 33.91 -3.34
C ALA A 179 51.32 33.76 -2.08
N MET A 180 51.43 34.67 -1.11
CA MET A 180 50.62 34.66 0.11
C MET A 180 49.16 35.01 -0.17
N ALA A 181 48.90 36.01 -1.02
CA ALA A 181 47.55 36.36 -1.45
C ALA A 181 46.87 35.18 -2.17
N GLN A 182 47.61 34.52 -3.08
CA GLN A 182 47.14 33.32 -3.78
C GLN A 182 46.82 32.18 -2.80
N MET A 183 47.71 31.92 -1.83
CA MET A 183 47.50 30.87 -0.82
C MET A 183 46.25 31.13 0.05
N MET A 184 46.02 32.39 0.47
CA MET A 184 44.82 32.75 1.22
C MET A 184 43.54 32.58 0.39
N ASP A 185 43.58 32.98 -0.88
CA ASP A 185 42.45 32.84 -1.79
C ASP A 185 42.15 31.35 -2.10
N ASP A 186 43.18 30.54 -2.30
CA ASP A 186 43.04 29.08 -2.48
C ASP A 186 42.46 28.40 -1.23
N GLU A 187 42.92 28.77 -0.03
CA GLU A 187 42.37 28.25 1.22
C GLU A 187 40.89 28.66 1.40
N GLN A 188 40.55 29.91 1.11
CA GLN A 188 39.18 30.40 1.22
C GLN A 188 38.26 29.78 0.17
N ARG A 189 38.73 29.60 -1.07
CA ARG A 189 38.01 28.86 -2.11
C ARG A 189 37.81 27.41 -1.72
N GLY A 190 38.82 26.77 -1.12
CA GLY A 190 38.76 25.41 -0.59
C GLY A 190 37.70 25.26 0.51
N LYS A 191 37.67 26.18 1.48
CA LYS A 191 36.65 26.23 2.54
C LYS A 191 35.25 26.40 1.96
N ALA A 192 35.06 27.37 1.06
CA ALA A 192 33.76 27.61 0.44
C ALA A 192 33.28 26.42 -0.43
N ALA A 193 34.20 25.72 -1.10
CA ALA A 193 33.88 24.50 -1.84
C ALA A 193 33.49 23.35 -0.89
N PHE A 194 34.24 23.16 0.19
CA PHE A 194 33.93 22.17 1.21
C PHE A 194 32.57 22.42 1.87
N GLU A 195 32.29 23.66 2.28
CA GLU A 195 31.00 24.06 2.85
C GLU A 195 29.83 23.79 1.90
N ARG A 196 29.99 24.10 0.60
CA ARG A 196 28.99 23.77 -0.43
C ARG A 196 28.74 22.26 -0.53
N THR A 197 29.80 21.45 -0.54
CA THR A 197 29.67 19.98 -0.56
C THR A 197 28.96 19.47 0.69
N VAL A 198 29.28 19.99 1.87
CA VAL A 198 28.62 19.61 3.13
C VAL A 198 27.13 19.98 3.10
N GLN A 199 26.78 21.18 2.63
CA GLN A 199 25.38 21.59 2.47
C GLN A 199 24.62 20.70 1.48
N GLN A 200 25.23 20.37 0.34
CA GLN A 200 24.65 19.48 -0.65
C GLN A 200 24.38 18.09 -0.05
N LEU A 201 25.39 17.47 0.56
CA LEU A 201 25.25 16.15 1.19
C LEU A 201 24.21 16.15 2.32
N THR A 202 24.10 17.25 3.07
CA THR A 202 23.07 17.40 4.11
C THR A 202 21.68 17.44 3.50
N SER A 203 21.48 18.22 2.43
CA SER A 203 20.20 18.30 1.72
C SER A 203 19.82 16.96 1.09
N GLU A 204 20.76 16.23 0.49
CA GLU A 204 20.52 14.91 -0.08
C GLU A 204 20.14 13.89 1.02
N LYS A 205 20.83 13.94 2.18
CA LYS A 205 20.50 13.10 3.34
C LYS A 205 19.10 13.39 3.87
N ASP A 206 18.73 14.66 4.00
CA ASP A 206 17.41 15.07 4.50
C ASP A 206 16.29 14.69 3.51
N GLN A 207 16.54 14.81 2.21
CA GLN A 207 15.63 14.33 1.16
C GLN A 207 15.45 12.81 1.25
N ALA A 208 16.52 12.04 1.36
CA ALA A 208 16.44 10.58 1.50
C ALA A 208 15.69 10.14 2.77
N LEU A 209 15.83 10.86 3.88
CA LEU A 209 15.05 10.63 5.10
C LEU A 209 13.56 10.91 4.92
N ALA A 210 13.22 11.99 4.20
CA ALA A 210 11.83 12.32 3.90
C ALA A 210 11.18 11.22 3.02
N ASP A 211 11.91 10.74 2.01
CA ASP A 211 11.45 9.66 1.14
C ASP A 211 11.29 8.34 1.89
N LEU A 212 12.25 8.00 2.77
CA LEU A 212 12.14 6.83 3.63
C LEU A 212 10.88 6.87 4.50
N ASN A 213 10.64 7.99 5.20
CA ASN A 213 9.46 8.18 6.04
C ASN A 213 8.16 8.07 5.23
N SER A 214 8.14 8.62 4.00
CA SER A 214 7.00 8.48 3.08
C SER A 214 6.72 7.01 2.75
N VAL A 215 7.77 6.25 2.43
CA VAL A 215 7.66 4.81 2.16
C VAL A 215 7.16 4.06 3.40
N GLU A 216 7.74 4.29 4.58
CA GLU A 216 7.32 3.67 5.85
C GLU A 216 5.85 3.94 6.18
N LYS A 217 5.37 5.17 5.93
CA LYS A 217 3.97 5.52 6.09
C LYS A 217 3.08 4.75 5.12
N SER A 218 3.45 4.70 3.84
CA SER A 218 2.69 3.96 2.82
C SER A 218 2.63 2.45 3.11
N LEU A 219 3.72 1.87 3.62
CA LEU A 219 3.77 0.47 4.05
C LEU A 219 2.85 0.23 5.26
N SER A 220 2.88 1.12 6.25
CA SER A 220 1.99 1.04 7.41
C SER A 220 0.51 1.09 7.01
N GLU A 221 0.16 1.92 6.03
CA GLU A 221 -1.19 1.97 5.47
C GLU A 221 -1.56 0.69 4.71
N LEU A 222 -0.63 0.15 3.91
CA LEU A 222 -0.81 -1.12 3.21
C LEU A 222 -1.05 -2.27 4.19
N PHE A 223 -0.26 -2.38 5.26
CA PHE A 223 -0.46 -3.39 6.30
C PHE A 223 -1.83 -3.28 6.96
N LYS A 224 -2.29 -2.06 7.27
CA LYS A 224 -3.65 -1.85 7.81
C LYS A 224 -4.74 -2.32 6.84
N ARG A 225 -4.61 -2.01 5.54
CA ARG A 225 -5.56 -2.46 4.51
C ARG A 225 -5.53 -3.98 4.36
N TYR A 226 -4.34 -4.58 4.37
CA TYR A 226 -4.16 -6.02 4.29
C TYR A 226 -4.82 -6.73 5.48
N GLU A 227 -4.56 -6.29 6.71
CA GLU A 227 -5.18 -6.88 7.90
C GLU A 227 -6.71 -6.74 7.90
N LYS A 228 -7.24 -5.61 7.42
CA LYS A 228 -8.70 -5.46 7.24
C LYS A 228 -9.24 -6.46 6.21
N MET A 229 -8.58 -6.59 5.06
CA MET A 229 -8.99 -7.52 4.00
C MET A 229 -8.93 -8.98 4.48
N LYS A 230 -7.84 -9.34 5.18
CA LYS A 230 -7.65 -10.65 5.78
C LYS A 230 -8.81 -11.03 6.71
N LYS A 231 -9.24 -10.12 7.59
CA LYS A 231 -10.40 -10.34 8.47
C LYS A 231 -11.70 -10.58 7.70
N VAL A 232 -11.92 -9.84 6.61
CA VAL A 232 -13.11 -10.03 5.74
C VAL A 232 -13.05 -11.39 5.05
N MET A 233 -11.89 -11.79 4.52
CA MET A 233 -11.71 -13.11 3.90
C MET A 233 -11.91 -14.26 4.90
N GLU A 234 -11.40 -14.11 6.13
CA GLU A 234 -11.64 -15.09 7.20
C GLU A 234 -13.14 -15.19 7.53
N GLY A 235 -13.87 -14.07 7.56
CA GLY A 235 -15.32 -14.06 7.70
C GLY A 235 -16.04 -14.77 6.55
N PHE A 236 -15.63 -14.54 5.31
CA PHE A 236 -16.21 -15.26 4.16
C PHE A 236 -15.94 -16.76 4.22
N LYS A 237 -14.74 -17.19 4.62
CA LYS A 237 -14.42 -18.61 4.82
C LYS A 237 -15.31 -19.26 5.89
N GLN A 238 -15.52 -18.58 7.02
CA GLN A 238 -16.41 -19.08 8.06
C GLN A 238 -17.85 -19.19 7.57
N ASN A 239 -18.34 -18.19 6.83
CA ASN A 239 -19.68 -18.21 6.25
C ASN A 239 -19.84 -19.35 5.22
N GLU A 240 -18.84 -19.56 4.36
CA GLU A 240 -18.82 -20.65 3.39
C GLU A 240 -18.94 -22.01 4.09
N GLU A 241 -18.17 -22.24 5.16
CA GLU A 241 -18.22 -23.49 5.93
C GLU A 241 -19.59 -23.70 6.61
N VAL A 242 -20.21 -22.64 7.10
CA VAL A 242 -21.58 -22.70 7.66
C VAL A 242 -22.59 -23.06 6.57
N LEU A 243 -22.53 -22.41 5.40
CA LEU A 243 -23.41 -22.69 4.27
C LEU A 243 -23.23 -24.11 3.73
N LYS A 244 -22.00 -24.61 3.65
CA LYS A 244 -21.71 -26.01 3.27
C LYS A 244 -22.36 -26.99 4.24
N LYS A 245 -22.27 -26.75 5.55
CA LYS A 245 -22.95 -27.59 6.56
C LYS A 245 -24.46 -27.57 6.37
N TYR A 246 -25.06 -26.39 6.18
CA TYR A 246 -26.51 -26.30 5.92
C TYR A 246 -26.94 -27.03 4.65
N ALA A 247 -26.19 -26.90 3.55
CA ALA A 247 -26.48 -27.61 2.31
C ALA A 247 -26.35 -29.13 2.49
N HIS A 248 -25.33 -29.58 3.21
CA HIS A 248 -25.13 -30.99 3.52
C HIS A 248 -26.28 -31.58 4.36
N ASP A 249 -26.70 -30.87 5.42
CA ASP A 249 -27.81 -31.28 6.26
C ASP A 249 -29.13 -31.32 5.49
N ALA A 250 -29.37 -30.35 4.60
CA ALA A 250 -30.52 -30.35 3.71
C ALA A 250 -30.51 -31.55 2.76
N GLN A 251 -29.35 -31.90 2.19
CA GLN A 251 -29.20 -33.08 1.35
C GLN A 251 -29.48 -34.38 2.11
N ILE A 252 -29.01 -34.50 3.36
CA ILE A 252 -29.31 -35.66 4.21
C ILE A 252 -30.82 -35.76 4.48
N ARG A 253 -31.47 -34.64 4.83
CA ARG A 253 -32.93 -34.63 5.06
C ARG A 253 -33.71 -35.01 3.82
N LEU A 254 -33.33 -34.47 2.66
CA LEU A 254 -33.96 -34.80 1.39
C LEU A 254 -33.86 -36.30 1.08
N LYS A 255 -32.67 -36.89 1.21
CA LYS A 255 -32.48 -38.34 1.00
C LYS A 255 -33.32 -39.20 1.93
N LYS A 256 -33.45 -38.81 3.21
CA LYS A 256 -34.31 -39.53 4.17
C LYS A 256 -35.78 -39.48 3.76
N GLU A 257 -36.26 -38.32 3.33
CA GLU A 257 -37.66 -38.17 2.92
C GLU A 257 -37.93 -38.89 1.60
N GLU A 258 -36.99 -38.86 0.66
CA GLU A 258 -37.06 -39.63 -0.57
C GLU A 258 -37.14 -41.14 -0.30
N GLN A 259 -36.33 -41.66 0.63
CA GLN A 259 -36.42 -43.07 1.04
C GLN A 259 -37.79 -43.42 1.63
N LYS A 260 -38.35 -42.57 2.50
CA LYS A 260 -39.70 -42.80 3.05
C LYS A 260 -40.76 -42.79 1.95
N TYR A 261 -40.68 -41.84 1.03
CA TYR A 261 -41.60 -41.75 -0.11
C TYR A 261 -41.53 -43.02 -0.97
N GLN A 262 -40.33 -43.49 -1.30
CA GLN A 262 -40.16 -44.71 -2.09
C GLN A 262 -40.71 -45.95 -1.37
N ALA A 263 -40.48 -46.08 -0.05
CA ALA A 263 -41.04 -47.17 0.74
C ALA A 263 -42.58 -47.14 0.76
N LEU A 264 -43.17 -45.96 0.95
CA LEU A 264 -44.62 -45.79 0.95
C LEU A 264 -45.23 -46.07 -0.44
N LYS A 265 -44.57 -45.60 -1.50
CA LYS A 265 -44.96 -45.86 -2.89
C LYS A 265 -44.94 -47.36 -3.19
N ALA A 266 -43.86 -48.06 -2.86
CA ALA A 266 -43.74 -49.51 -3.06
C ALA A 266 -44.83 -50.29 -2.30
N HIS A 267 -45.12 -49.91 -1.05
CA HIS A 267 -46.19 -50.55 -0.28
C HIS A 267 -47.59 -50.30 -0.89
N ALA A 268 -47.87 -49.09 -1.38
CA ALA A 268 -49.13 -48.79 -2.07
C ALA A 268 -49.26 -49.57 -3.38
N GLU A 269 -48.19 -49.64 -4.18
CA GLU A 269 -48.14 -50.45 -5.41
C GLU A 269 -48.37 -51.94 -5.12
N GLU A 270 -47.74 -52.49 -4.08
CA GLU A 270 -47.96 -53.88 -3.64
C GLU A 270 -49.42 -54.13 -3.23
N LYS A 271 -50.04 -53.21 -2.48
CA LYS A 271 -51.46 -53.33 -2.09
C LYS A 271 -52.39 -53.28 -3.30
N ILE A 272 -52.12 -52.42 -4.27
CA ILE A 272 -52.88 -52.34 -5.52
C ILE A 272 -52.73 -53.63 -6.33
N ASN A 273 -51.50 -54.14 -6.46
CA ASN A 273 -51.23 -55.39 -7.17
C ASN A 273 -51.96 -56.56 -6.52
N LYS A 274 -51.89 -56.69 -5.20
CA LYS A 274 -52.60 -57.74 -4.46
C LYS A 274 -54.12 -57.65 -4.63
N ALA A 275 -54.69 -56.45 -4.54
CA ALA A 275 -56.13 -56.27 -4.80
C ALA A 275 -56.50 -56.64 -6.25
N ASN A 276 -55.66 -56.31 -7.22
CA ASN A 276 -55.86 -56.69 -8.62
C ASN A 276 -55.78 -58.21 -8.82
N GLU A 277 -54.85 -58.89 -8.15
CA GLU A 277 -54.75 -60.36 -8.13
C GLU A 277 -56.00 -60.99 -7.51
N ASP A 278 -56.47 -60.49 -6.37
CA ASP A 278 -57.70 -60.95 -5.70
C ASP A 278 -58.93 -60.75 -6.61
N ILE A 279 -59.05 -59.60 -7.28
CA ILE A 279 -60.11 -59.32 -8.26
C ILE A 279 -60.04 -60.30 -9.43
N ALA A 280 -58.83 -60.55 -9.97
CA ALA A 280 -58.64 -61.50 -11.06
C ALA A 280 -59.01 -62.93 -10.63
N HIS A 281 -58.64 -63.34 -9.42
CA HIS A 281 -58.98 -64.63 -8.84
C HIS A 281 -60.50 -64.80 -8.69
N VAL A 282 -61.19 -63.83 -8.10
CA VAL A 282 -62.66 -63.86 -7.95
C VAL A 282 -63.35 -63.91 -9.31
N ARG A 283 -62.91 -63.10 -10.28
CA ARG A 283 -63.46 -63.11 -11.64
C ARG A 283 -63.26 -64.45 -12.34
N ASN A 284 -62.08 -65.07 -12.19
CA ASN A 284 -61.81 -66.37 -12.79
C ASN A 284 -62.67 -67.47 -12.15
N LYS A 285 -62.77 -67.48 -10.82
CA LYS A 285 -63.64 -68.42 -10.09
C LYS A 285 -65.10 -68.29 -10.53
N ALA A 286 -65.64 -67.07 -10.55
CA ALA A 286 -67.00 -66.82 -11.01
C ALA A 286 -67.19 -67.27 -12.47
N ARG A 287 -66.21 -67.02 -13.35
CA ARG A 287 -66.25 -67.52 -14.74
C ARG A 287 -66.30 -69.05 -14.80
N THR A 288 -65.49 -69.76 -14.02
CA THR A 288 -65.52 -71.23 -13.98
C THR A 288 -66.83 -71.78 -13.43
N GLU A 289 -67.41 -71.15 -12.42
CA GLU A 289 -68.72 -71.51 -11.86
C GLU A 289 -69.86 -71.27 -12.87
N CYS A 290 -69.85 -70.12 -13.56
CA CYS A 290 -70.79 -69.84 -14.65
C CYS A 290 -70.72 -70.89 -15.77
N LEU A 291 -69.52 -71.32 -16.17
CA LEU A 291 -69.34 -72.37 -17.17
C LEU A 291 -69.87 -73.72 -16.70
N ALA A 292 -69.64 -74.09 -15.43
CA ALA A 292 -70.16 -75.32 -14.85
C ALA A 292 -71.69 -75.32 -14.75
N LEU A 293 -72.28 -74.18 -14.37
CA LEU A 293 -73.73 -73.99 -14.33
C LEU A 293 -74.33 -74.02 -15.75
N ASP A 294 -73.71 -73.37 -16.74
CA ASP A 294 -74.15 -73.41 -18.14
C ASP A 294 -74.13 -74.85 -18.70
N ALA A 295 -73.08 -75.62 -18.41
CA ALA A 295 -73.00 -77.03 -18.78
C ALA A 295 -74.11 -77.88 -18.10
N SER A 296 -74.37 -77.62 -16.81
CA SER A 296 -75.43 -78.31 -16.05
C SER A 296 -76.82 -77.96 -16.58
N LEU A 297 -77.06 -76.68 -16.90
CA LEU A 297 -78.28 -76.19 -17.50
C LEU A 297 -78.52 -76.86 -18.85
N ARG A 298 -77.51 -76.93 -19.72
CA ARG A 298 -77.61 -77.62 -21.02
C ARG A 298 -77.94 -79.11 -20.86
N LYS A 299 -77.32 -79.79 -19.90
CA LYS A 299 -77.62 -81.21 -19.61
C LYS A 299 -79.08 -81.41 -19.21
N GLU A 300 -79.60 -80.60 -18.29
CA GLU A 300 -81.01 -80.69 -17.87
C GLU A 300 -81.97 -80.27 -18.99
N GLN A 301 -81.62 -79.25 -19.79
CA GLN A 301 -82.38 -78.88 -21.00
C GLN A 301 -82.47 -80.04 -21.99
N MET A 302 -81.37 -80.75 -22.26
CA MET A 302 -81.37 -81.93 -23.13
C MET A 302 -82.24 -83.08 -22.55
N LYS A 303 -82.22 -83.27 -21.24
CA LYS A 303 -83.05 -84.27 -20.56
C LYS A 303 -84.53 -83.94 -20.65
N VAL A 304 -84.92 -82.68 -20.43
CA VAL A 304 -86.30 -82.20 -20.60
C VAL A 304 -86.76 -82.43 -22.04
N GLN A 305 -85.97 -82.03 -23.03
CA GLN A 305 -86.28 -82.27 -24.44
C GLN A 305 -86.47 -83.76 -24.74
N SER A 306 -85.59 -84.63 -24.21
CA SER A 306 -85.73 -86.08 -24.38
C SER A 306 -87.02 -86.63 -23.74
N LEU A 307 -87.36 -86.18 -22.53
CA LEU A 307 -88.59 -86.57 -21.84
C LEU A 307 -89.84 -86.05 -22.58
N GLU A 308 -89.81 -84.83 -23.11
CA GLU A 308 -90.90 -84.29 -23.94
C GLU A 308 -91.13 -85.10 -25.21
N VAL A 309 -90.05 -85.53 -25.89
CA VAL A 309 -90.15 -86.40 -27.07
C VAL A 309 -90.74 -87.76 -26.69
N SER A 310 -90.27 -88.37 -25.60
CA SER A 310 -90.79 -89.67 -25.10
C SER A 310 -92.26 -89.57 -24.69
N LEU A 311 -92.65 -88.48 -24.01
CA LEU A 311 -94.03 -88.21 -23.62
C LEU A 311 -94.93 -88.08 -24.85
N LYS A 312 -94.51 -87.32 -25.87
CA LYS A 312 -95.23 -87.20 -27.13
C LYS A 312 -95.41 -88.56 -27.82
N GLN A 313 -94.37 -89.39 -27.85
CA GLN A 313 -94.47 -90.75 -28.38
C GLN A 313 -95.48 -91.59 -27.59
N LYS A 314 -95.45 -91.55 -26.25
CA LYS A 314 -96.41 -92.28 -25.41
C LYS A 314 -97.85 -91.82 -25.56
N ILE A 315 -98.07 -90.53 -25.76
CA ILE A 315 -99.38 -89.97 -26.08
C ILE A 315 -99.85 -90.54 -27.43
N HIS A 316 -98.99 -90.52 -28.44
CA HIS A 316 -99.31 -91.06 -29.77
C HIS A 316 -99.60 -92.57 -29.72
N ASP A 317 -98.76 -93.37 -29.07
CA ASP A 317 -98.97 -94.81 -28.88
C ASP A 317 -100.33 -95.06 -28.19
N LYS A 318 -100.67 -94.24 -27.19
CA LYS A 318 -101.95 -94.35 -26.48
C LYS A 318 -103.13 -94.00 -27.39
N GLU A 319 -103.05 -92.93 -28.16
CA GLU A 319 -104.06 -92.55 -29.14
C GLU A 319 -104.26 -93.65 -30.20
N GLU A 320 -103.18 -94.26 -30.68
CA GLU A 320 -103.21 -95.36 -31.63
C GLU A 320 -103.83 -96.63 -31.02
N LEU A 321 -103.45 -97.00 -29.79
CA LEU A 321 -104.08 -98.10 -29.05
C LEU A 321 -105.56 -97.86 -28.81
N THR A 322 -105.96 -96.65 -28.40
CA THR A 322 -107.37 -96.28 -28.25
C THR A 322 -108.10 -96.39 -29.59
N ARG A 323 -107.50 -95.92 -30.69
CA ARG A 323 -108.07 -96.08 -32.03
C ARG A 323 -108.26 -97.55 -32.42
N ILE A 324 -107.27 -98.41 -32.18
CA ILE A 324 -107.38 -99.85 -32.46
C ILE A 324 -108.49 -100.48 -31.60
N CYS A 325 -108.59 -100.12 -30.32
CA CYS A 325 -109.66 -100.56 -29.43
C CYS A 325 -111.04 -100.11 -29.94
N ASP A 326 -111.18 -98.85 -30.36
CA ASP A 326 -112.42 -98.31 -30.92
C ASP A 326 -112.79 -99.00 -32.24
N GLU A 327 -111.81 -99.28 -33.11
CA GLU A 327 -112.00 -100.07 -34.32
C GLU A 327 -112.47 -101.50 -34.01
N LEU A 328 -111.92 -102.15 -32.98
CA LEU A 328 -112.34 -103.46 -32.48
C LEU A 328 -113.77 -103.43 -31.92
N ILE A 329 -114.11 -102.45 -31.09
CA ILE A 329 -115.46 -102.27 -30.54
C ILE A 329 -116.46 -102.04 -31.69
N SER A 330 -116.10 -101.22 -32.68
CA SER A 330 -116.94 -100.99 -33.87
C SER A 330 -117.15 -102.25 -34.71
N LYS A 331 -116.15 -103.14 -34.79
CA LYS A 331 -116.27 -104.46 -35.45
C LYS A 331 -117.09 -105.46 -34.64
N MET A 332 -116.97 -105.46 -33.32
CA MET A 332 -117.67 -106.38 -32.41
C MET A 332 -119.12 -105.95 -32.09
N GLY A 333 -119.43 -104.64 -32.15
CA GLY A 333 -120.77 -104.09 -31.92
C GLY A 333 -121.70 -104.09 -33.14
N LYS A 334 -121.24 -104.62 -34.28
CA LYS A 334 -122.03 -104.80 -35.51
C LYS A 334 -122.47 -106.25 -35.73
N SER A 335 -122.49 -107.07 -34.68
CA SER A 335 -122.94 -108.46 -34.75
C SER A 335 -124.15 -108.75 -33.86
#